data_AF-A0A383B189-F1
#
_entry.id   AF-A0A383B189-F1
#
_cell.length_a   1.000
_cell.length_b   1.000
_cell.length_c   1.000
_cell.angle_alpha   90.00
_cell.angle_beta   90.00
_cell.angle_gamma   90.00
#
_symmetry.space_group_name_H-M   'P 1'
#
loop_
_entity.id
_entity.type
_entity.pdbx_description
1 polymer ?
#
loop_
_entity_poly.entity_id
_entity_poly.type
_entity_poly.pdbx_seq_one_letter_code
_entity_poly.pdbx_strand_id
1 'polypeptide(L)'
;GRVFMAAGDLERVEVDADADVTHRHPQKDEVSRFHGRKMALYFDTEGLRRALVSGVAKLVTRLQEEDGEVAVNEVGGEELEIHFTDGSISKVRIGPDIEGSYFPPEEP
;
A
#
# COMPACT_ATOMS: atom_id res chain seq x y z
N GLY A 1 -10.42 10.35 7.03
CA GLY A 1 -9.65 10.08 5.81
C GLY A 1 -9.93 11.15 4.77
N ARG A 2 -9.00 11.36 3.84
CA ARG A 2 -9.15 12.25 2.68
C ARG A 2 -9.09 11.42 1.41
N VAL A 3 -9.91 11.78 0.43
CA VAL A 3 -9.97 11.10 -0.87
C VAL A 3 -9.61 12.12 -1.94
N PHE A 4 -8.72 11.73 -2.85
CA PHE A 4 -8.23 12.54 -3.95
C PHE A 4 -8.66 11.87 -5.25
N MET A 5 -9.34 12.65 -6.09
CA MET A 5 -9.83 12.22 -7.40
C MET A 5 -9.11 13.05 -8.48
N ALA A 6 -8.78 12.42 -9.59
CA ALA A 6 -8.22 13.08 -10.78
C ALA A 6 -8.93 12.54 -12.02
N ALA A 7 -9.40 13.42 -12.90
CA ALA A 7 -10.12 13.06 -14.14
C ALA A 7 -11.35 12.14 -13.95
N GLY A 8 -11.91 12.07 -12.73
CA GLY A 8 -13.04 11.19 -12.40
C GLY A 8 -12.62 9.86 -11.76
N ASP A 9 -11.33 9.58 -11.72
CA ASP A 9 -10.76 8.36 -11.14
C ASP A 9 -10.23 8.59 -9.73
N LEU A 10 -10.27 7.54 -8.90
CA LEU A 10 -9.65 7.54 -7.59
C LEU A 10 -8.13 7.51 -7.78
N GLU A 11 -7.42 8.50 -7.22
CA GLU A 11 -5.96 8.60 -7.32
C GLU A 11 -5.29 8.27 -5.97
N ARG A 12 -5.88 8.75 -4.87
CA ARG A 12 -5.30 8.55 -3.54
C ARG A 12 -6.34 8.58 -2.43
N VAL A 13 -6.11 7.74 -1.41
CA VAL A 13 -6.79 7.81 -0.11
C VAL A 13 -5.74 8.01 0.97
N GLU A 14 -5.97 8.98 1.84
CA GLU A 14 -5.13 9.23 3.02
C GLU A 14 -5.91 9.02 4.31
N VAL A 15 -5.29 8.33 5.26
CA VAL A 15 -5.81 8.11 6.61
C VAL A 15 -4.75 8.58 7.59
N ASP A 16 -5.15 9.43 8.54
CA ASP A 16 -4.27 9.98 9.58
C ASP A 16 -4.94 9.73 10.94
N ALA A 17 -5.10 8.44 11.23
CA ALA A 17 -5.71 7.87 12.42
C ALA A 17 -5.31 6.39 12.52
N ASP A 18 -5.27 5.85 13.73
CA ASP A 18 -5.15 4.41 13.96
C ASP A 18 -6.36 3.68 13.35
N ALA A 19 -6.13 2.94 12.27
CA ALA A 19 -7.22 2.37 11.47
C ALA A 19 -6.82 1.07 10.77
N ASP A 20 -7.84 0.27 10.48
CA ASP A 20 -7.79 -0.83 9.52
C ASP A 20 -8.36 -0.39 8.18
N VAL A 21 -7.62 -0.61 7.09
CA VAL A 21 -8.10 -0.43 5.71
C VAL A 21 -8.10 -1.78 5.01
N THR A 22 -9.23 -2.15 4.43
CA THR A 22 -9.35 -3.37 3.63
C THR A 22 -9.50 -3.01 2.16
N HIS A 23 -8.62 -3.56 1.34
CA HIS A 23 -8.71 -3.53 -0.12
C HIS A 23 -9.04 -4.94 -0.63
N ARG A 24 -10.04 -5.04 -1.50
CA ARG A 24 -10.40 -6.27 -2.19
C ARG A 24 -10.22 -6.03 -3.68
N HIS A 25 -9.37 -6.83 -4.32
CA HIS A 25 -9.26 -6.78 -5.77
C HIS A 25 -10.56 -7.29 -6.39
N PRO A 26 -11.15 -6.62 -7.39
CA PRO A 26 -12.47 -6.99 -7.90
C PRO A 26 -12.46 -8.28 -8.75
N GLN A 27 -11.32 -8.61 -9.34
CA GLN A 27 -11.19 -9.72 -10.30
C GLN A 27 -10.32 -10.87 -9.78
N LYS A 28 -9.59 -10.63 -8.69
CA LYS A 28 -8.73 -11.62 -8.04
C LYS A 28 -9.32 -11.84 -6.66
N ASP A 29 -9.43 -13.08 -6.19
CA ASP A 29 -9.81 -13.37 -4.80
C ASP A 29 -8.66 -13.04 -3.83
N GLU A 30 -8.13 -11.82 -3.97
CA GLU A 30 -7.05 -11.25 -3.18
C GLU A 30 -7.62 -10.16 -2.29
N VAL A 31 -7.41 -10.33 -0.98
CA VAL A 31 -7.79 -9.36 0.04
C VAL A 31 -6.55 -8.91 0.79
N SER A 32 -6.33 -7.61 0.81
CA SER A 32 -5.26 -6.96 1.59
C SER A 32 -5.87 -6.15 2.72
N ARG A 33 -5.40 -6.39 3.95
CA ARG A 33 -5.73 -5.60 5.13
C ARG A 33 -4.50 -4.88 5.63
N PHE A 34 -4.58 -3.56 5.68
CA PHE A 34 -3.56 -2.67 6.20
C PHE A 34 -3.98 -2.15 7.57
N HIS A 35 -3.05 -2.07 8.48
CA HIS A 35 -3.22 -1.41 9.77
C HIS A 35 -2.04 -0.46 10.01
N GLY A 36 -2.34 0.73 10.50
CA GLY A 36 -1.35 1.74 10.87
C GLY A 36 -2.02 3.03 11.34
N ARG A 37 -1.20 3.98 11.81
CA ARG A 37 -1.65 5.29 12.27
C ARG A 37 -1.68 6.34 11.17
N LYS A 38 -0.88 6.14 10.12
CA LYS A 38 -0.88 6.98 8.93
C LYS A 38 -0.75 6.11 7.70
N MET A 39 -1.62 6.34 6.72
CA MET A 39 -1.66 5.57 5.49
C MET A 39 -1.90 6.47 4.28
N ALA A 40 -1.22 6.17 3.18
CA ALA A 40 -1.50 6.72 1.86
C ALA A 40 -1.58 5.58 0.85
N LEU A 41 -2.77 5.36 0.30
CA LEU A 41 -3.04 4.36 -0.73
C LEU A 41 -3.18 5.09 -2.06
N TYR A 42 -2.35 4.72 -3.04
CA TYR A 42 -2.32 5.30 -4.37
C TYR A 42 -2.92 4.33 -5.37
N PHE A 43 -3.73 4.87 -6.26
CA PHE A 43 -4.49 4.13 -7.24
C PHE A 43 -4.14 4.61 -8.65
N ASP A 44 -4.30 3.72 -9.61
CA ASP A 44 -4.28 4.00 -11.04
C ASP A 44 -5.41 3.23 -11.74
N THR A 45 -5.35 3.14 -13.07
CA THR A 45 -6.36 2.47 -13.89
C THR A 45 -6.50 0.97 -13.60
N GLU A 46 -5.48 0.34 -13.02
CA GLU A 46 -5.48 -1.08 -12.66
C GLU A 46 -5.92 -1.32 -11.20
N GLY A 47 -6.07 -0.25 -10.41
CA GLY A 47 -6.50 -0.30 -9.02
C GLY A 47 -5.41 0.16 -8.06
N LEU A 48 -5.29 -0.49 -6.90
CA LEU A 48 -4.29 -0.13 -5.90
C LEU A 48 -2.89 -0.43 -6.44
N ARG A 49 -2.04 0.60 -6.56
CA ARG A 49 -0.68 0.49 -7.12
C ARG A 49 0.42 0.57 -6.06
N ARG A 50 0.17 1.32 -4.98
CA ARG A 50 1.12 1.54 -3.90
C ARG A 50 0.39 1.83 -2.60
N ALA A 51 0.87 1.27 -1.50
CA ALA A 51 0.42 1.64 -0.16
C ALA A 51 1.62 2.00 0.72
N LEU A 52 1.55 3.17 1.34
CA LEU A 52 2.45 3.60 2.39
C LEU A 52 1.70 3.49 3.71
N VAL A 53 2.24 2.75 4.68
CA VAL A 53 1.63 2.51 5.99
C VAL A 53 2.69 2.78 7.05
N SER A 54 2.38 3.60 8.05
CA SER A 54 3.32 3.88 9.13
C SER A 54 2.63 3.99 10.50
N GLY A 55 3.46 3.89 11.54
CA GLY A 55 3.02 3.93 12.92
C GLY A 55 2.37 2.62 13.32
N VAL A 56 3.21 1.60 13.56
CA VAL A 56 2.81 0.21 13.82
C VAL A 56 2.16 -0.42 12.58
N ALA A 57 2.87 -0.31 11.46
CA ALA A 57 2.41 -0.79 10.17
C ALA A 57 2.29 -2.32 10.15
N LYS A 58 1.13 -2.82 9.73
CA LYS A 58 0.88 -4.25 9.51
C LYS A 58 0.12 -4.44 8.21
N LEU A 59 0.52 -5.47 7.48
CA LEU A 59 -0.13 -5.97 6.27
C LEU A 59 -0.51 -7.44 6.49
N VAL A 60 -1.76 -7.77 6.23
CA VAL A 60 -2.21 -9.16 6.11
C VAL A 60 -2.81 -9.33 4.72
N THR A 61 -2.27 -10.26 3.93
CA THR A 61 -2.88 -10.63 2.66
C THR A 61 -3.43 -12.04 2.71
N ARG A 62 -4.55 -12.23 2.02
CA ARG A 62 -5.15 -13.53 1.78
C ARG A 62 -5.34 -13.67 0.28
N LEU A 63 -4.73 -14.71 -0.29
CA LEU A 63 -4.93 -15.12 -1.66
C LEU A 63 -5.57 -16.51 -1.66
N GLN A 64 -6.63 -16.68 -2.44
CA GLN A 64 -7.20 -18.00 -2.71
C GLN A 64 -6.69 -18.47 -4.07
N GLU A 65 -6.01 -19.60 -4.08
CA GLU A 65 -5.51 -20.25 -5.30
C GLU A 65 -6.61 -21.08 -5.97
N GLU A 66 -6.43 -21.39 -7.26
CA GLU A 66 -7.44 -22.10 -8.08
C GLU A 66 -7.74 -23.52 -7.58
N ASP A 67 -6.81 -24.13 -6.84
CA ASP A 67 -6.96 -25.43 -6.19
C ASP A 67 -7.68 -25.37 -4.83
N GLY A 68 -8.02 -24.16 -4.36
CA GLY A 68 -8.66 -23.91 -3.09
C GLY A 68 -7.69 -23.73 -1.92
N GLU A 69 -6.38 -23.76 -2.14
CA GLU A 69 -5.39 -23.41 -1.13
C GLU A 69 -5.48 -21.92 -0.78
N VAL A 70 -5.37 -21.60 0.51
CA VAL A 70 -5.46 -20.23 1.01
C VAL A 70 -4.10 -19.84 1.55
N ALA A 71 -3.37 -19.00 0.81
CA ALA A 71 -2.16 -18.39 1.29
C ALA A 71 -2.49 -17.16 2.14
N VAL A 72 -1.95 -17.13 3.36
CA VAL A 72 -2.03 -15.95 4.25
C VAL A 72 -0.62 -15.47 4.53
N ASN A 73 -0.32 -14.22 4.13
CA ASN A 73 0.95 -13.58 4.44
C ASN A 73 0.74 -12.46 5.45
N GLU A 74 1.63 -12.38 6.44
CA GLU A 74 1.65 -11.30 7.42
C GLU A 74 3.02 -10.62 7.40
N VAL A 75 3.02 -9.29 7.28
CA VAL A 75 4.23 -8.46 7.35
C VAL A 75 3.97 -7.30 8.30
N GLY A 76 4.94 -6.99 9.15
CA GLY A 76 4.85 -5.88 10.11
C GLY A 76 6.14 -5.10 10.21
N GLY A 77 6.04 -3.85 10.63
CA GLY A 77 7.17 -2.95 10.82
C GLY A 77 6.74 -1.59 11.36
N GLU A 78 7.70 -0.68 11.52
CA GLU A 78 7.37 0.72 11.84
C GLU A 78 6.72 1.40 10.63
N GLU A 79 7.28 1.15 9.44
CA GLU A 79 6.80 1.62 8.15
C GLU A 79 6.80 0.47 7.14
N LEU A 80 5.78 0.42 6.29
CA LEU A 80 5.68 -0.48 5.15
C LEU A 80 5.42 0.33 3.88
N GLU A 81 6.18 0.02 2.84
CA GLU A 81 5.86 0.42 1.46
C GLU A 81 5.55 -0.84 0.67
N ILE A 82 4.33 -0.93 0.16
CA ILE A 82 3.84 -2.04 -0.65
C ILE A 82 3.65 -1.55 -2.07
N HIS A 83 4.20 -2.27 -3.04
CA HIS A 83 3.94 -2.08 -4.45
C HIS A 83 3.10 -3.21 -5.00
N PHE A 84 2.19 -2.86 -5.91
CA PHE A 84 1.31 -3.79 -6.60
C PHE A 84 1.59 -3.72 -8.10
N THR A 85 1.44 -4.86 -8.77
CA THR A 85 1.54 -5.00 -10.22
C THR A 85 0.46 -5.98 -10.66
N ASP A 86 -0.34 -5.60 -11.64
CA ASP A 86 -1.53 -6.35 -12.08
C ASP A 86 -2.48 -6.68 -10.91
N GLY A 87 -2.57 -5.80 -9.91
CA GLY A 87 -3.44 -6.00 -8.74
C GLY A 87 -2.94 -6.96 -7.66
N SER A 88 -1.73 -7.51 -7.80
CA SER A 88 -1.08 -8.38 -6.79
C SER A 88 0.18 -7.75 -6.23
N ILE A 89 0.54 -8.10 -5.00
CA ILE A 89 1.78 -7.60 -4.38
C ILE A 89 3.01 -8.03 -5.19
N SER A 90 3.78 -7.06 -5.66
CA SER A 90 5.06 -7.30 -6.35
C SER A 90 6.27 -7.04 -5.46
N LYS A 91 6.13 -6.16 -4.46
CA LYS A 91 7.22 -5.84 -3.52
C LYS A 91 6.69 -5.31 -2.19
N VAL A 92 7.29 -5.75 -1.09
CA VAL A 92 7.13 -5.12 0.22
C VAL A 92 8.50 -4.64 0.69
N ARG A 93 8.62 -3.36 1.02
CA ARG A 93 9.76 -2.79 1.75
C ARG A 93 9.33 -2.51 3.18
N ILE A 94 10.19 -2.89 4.13
CA ILE A 94 9.98 -2.66 5.56
C ILE A 94 11.00 -1.60 5.98
N GLY A 95 10.51 -0.47 6.49
CA GLY A 95 11.33 0.66 6.90
C GLY A 95 11.67 0.70 8.40
N PRO A 96 12.53 1.66 8.82
CA PRO A 96 12.87 2.87 8.08
C PRO A 96 14.16 2.69 7.25
N ASP A 97 14.08 2.77 5.93
CA ASP A 97 15.28 3.04 5.13
C ASP A 97 15.33 4.56 4.87
N ILE A 98 16.05 5.29 5.73
CA ILE A 98 16.41 6.69 5.48
C ILE A 98 17.63 6.70 4.56
N GLU A 99 17.45 7.08 3.29
CA GLU A 99 18.52 7.59 2.44
C GLU A 99 18.35 9.11 2.25
N GLY A 100 19.32 9.89 2.74
CA GLY A 100 19.46 11.33 2.47
C GLY A 100 20.94 11.67 2.28
N SER A 101 21.34 12.48 1.30
CA SER A 101 21.01 13.90 1.25
C SER A 101 21.09 14.48 -0.17
N TYR A 102 20.28 15.52 -0.44
CA TYR A 102 20.25 16.35 -1.64
C TYR A 102 21.06 17.64 -1.42
N PHE A 103 22.00 17.94 -2.32
CA PHE A 103 22.69 19.24 -2.37
C PHE A 103 23.06 19.64 -3.82
N PRO A 104 22.28 20.49 -4.51
CA PRO A 104 22.76 21.18 -5.70
C PRO A 104 23.03 22.67 -5.42
N PRO A 105 24.28 23.12 -5.63
CA PRO A 105 24.58 24.50 -6.00
C PRO A 105 25.57 24.56 -7.20
N GLU A 106 25.57 25.50 -8.13
CA GLU A 106 24.78 26.70 -8.47
C GLU A 106 24.85 26.82 -10.02
N GLU A 107 23.85 27.44 -10.67
CA GLU A 107 23.91 27.69 -12.12
C GLU A 107 25.08 28.62 -12.49
N PRO A 108 25.87 28.30 -13.54
CA PRO A 108 26.98 29.14 -14.00
C PRO A 108 26.53 30.39 -14.78
#